data_AF-A0A7Y2GIN4-F1
#
_entry.id   AF-A0A7Y2GIN4-F1
#
_cell.length_a   1.000
_cell.length_b   1.000
_cell.length_c   1.000
_cell.angle_alpha   90.00
_cell.angle_beta   90.00
_cell.angle_gamma   90.00
#
_symmetry.space_group_name_H-M   'P 1'
#
loop_
_entity.id
_entity.type
_entity.pdbx_description
1 polymer ?
#
loop_
_entity_poly.entity_id
_entity_poly.type
_entity_poly.pdbx_seq_one_letter_code
_entity_poly.pdbx_strand_id
1 'polypeptide(L)'
;MDGGRIQRRDFFGKAFKTAAVVLLAETILSCTDKQEPLLSETNKIVAAPAVYEINKWAFHLNSFCSDLDKDELTLTEWQDQLADLYGKIELEDILRFIDFERLIKDLPLPDLGVATKKVVFPKINGLPEDTVFVKKVFGMNPRRAIIPHGHSNMASGHLTLDGEFRLRQYDKISKTNSSLVLNKTVDKVIKAGDFSSISDDRNNVHWFIAGNRPAYTFDVIMLDLKGEKYDIHNLDMEAAEELADGRLEAPIMSVQNALSKYGKVTEA
;
A
#
# COMPACT_ATOMS: atom_id res chain seq x y z
N MET A 1 50.23 2.19 31.23
CA MET A 1 49.88 0.76 31.41
C MET A 1 48.45 0.61 30.97
N ASP A 2 48.25 -0.41 30.15
CA ASP A 2 47.29 -0.50 29.06
C ASP A 2 45.84 -0.74 29.52
N GLY A 3 44.90 -0.32 28.68
CA GLY A 3 43.47 -0.54 28.82
C GLY A 3 43.10 -2.00 28.52
N GLY A 4 42.34 -2.62 29.43
CA GLY A 4 41.90 -4.00 29.32
C GLY A 4 40.74 -4.17 28.35
N ARG A 5 41.00 -4.87 27.24
CA ARG A 5 40.01 -5.44 26.31
C ARG A 5 39.11 -6.45 27.03
N ILE A 6 37.80 -6.31 26.89
CA ILE A 6 36.83 -7.37 27.19
C ILE A 6 36.60 -8.17 25.91
N GLN A 7 36.92 -9.47 25.97
CA GLN A 7 36.74 -10.45 24.92
C GLN A 7 35.29 -10.95 24.84
N ARG A 8 34.85 -11.17 23.59
CA ARG A 8 33.67 -11.94 23.21
C ARG A 8 33.74 -13.37 23.77
N ARG A 9 32.62 -13.87 24.26
CA ARG A 9 32.39 -15.31 24.43
C ARG A 9 31.07 -15.70 23.80
N ASP A 10 31.18 -16.54 22.79
CA ASP A 10 30.11 -17.36 22.23
C ASP A 10 29.60 -18.36 23.27
N PHE A 11 28.29 -18.60 23.30
CA PHE A 11 27.71 -19.87 23.75
C PHE A 11 26.49 -20.19 22.90
N PHE A 12 26.66 -21.13 21.97
CA PHE A 12 25.59 -21.86 21.31
C PHE A 12 25.02 -22.91 22.27
N GLY A 13 23.69 -22.98 22.38
CA GLY A 13 23.00 -23.95 23.23
C GLY A 13 21.51 -24.13 22.91
N LYS A 14 21.24 -24.86 21.81
CA LYS A 14 20.06 -25.70 21.52
C LYS A 14 18.64 -25.09 21.48
N ALA A 15 18.22 -24.81 20.25
CA ALA A 15 17.06 -25.36 19.53
C ALA A 15 15.73 -25.63 20.28
N PHE A 16 14.70 -24.84 19.97
CA PHE A 16 13.34 -25.33 19.72
C PHE A 16 12.79 -24.69 18.44
N LYS A 17 12.14 -25.53 17.62
CA LYS A 17 11.68 -25.25 16.26
C LYS A 17 10.33 -24.51 16.25
N THR A 18 10.16 -23.74 15.17
CA THR A 18 8.90 -23.42 14.45
C THR A 18 8.07 -22.23 14.91
N ALA A 19 8.39 -21.06 14.35
CA ALA A 19 7.45 -20.18 13.63
C ALA A 19 8.28 -19.10 12.93
N ALA A 20 8.40 -19.19 11.60
CA ALA A 20 9.17 -18.24 10.81
C ALA A 20 8.36 -16.94 10.66
N VAL A 21 8.64 -15.96 11.52
CA VAL A 21 8.39 -14.54 11.24
C VAL A 21 9.69 -14.01 10.63
N VAL A 22 9.74 -13.89 9.30
CA VAL A 22 10.91 -13.32 8.61
C VAL A 22 10.73 -11.81 8.54
N LEU A 23 11.48 -11.12 9.40
CA LEU A 23 11.84 -9.71 9.29
C LEU A 23 12.93 -9.61 8.19
N LEU A 24 12.71 -8.81 7.15
CA LEU A 24 13.72 -8.54 6.12
C LEU A 24 14.70 -7.48 6.64
N ALA A 25 15.94 -7.87 6.86
CA ALA A 25 17.10 -6.99 7.02
C ALA A 25 18.12 -7.31 5.93
N GLU A 26 18.73 -6.26 5.39
CA GLU A 26 19.60 -6.19 4.22
C GLU A 26 20.85 -7.08 4.29
N THR A 27 21.33 -7.55 3.13
CA THR A 27 22.78 -7.64 2.84
C THR A 27 23.02 -7.64 1.32
N ILE A 28 23.92 -6.77 0.87
CA ILE A 28 24.51 -6.70 -0.48
C ILE A 28 25.92 -7.33 -0.41
N LEU A 29 26.31 -8.22 -1.35
CA LEU A 29 27.41 -8.04 -2.35
C LEU A 29 27.90 -9.38 -2.98
N SER A 30 27.99 -9.34 -4.33
CA SER A 30 29.05 -9.90 -5.19
C SER A 30 29.19 -11.42 -5.42
N CYS A 31 28.86 -11.88 -6.66
CA CYS A 31 29.86 -12.28 -7.68
C CYS A 31 29.19 -12.73 -9.00
N THR A 32 29.65 -12.10 -10.10
CA THR A 32 29.73 -12.53 -11.52
C THR A 32 28.85 -13.67 -12.05
N ASP A 33 27.98 -13.37 -13.01
CA ASP A 33 28.13 -13.90 -14.37
C ASP A 33 27.35 -13.04 -15.39
N LYS A 34 27.99 -12.74 -16.52
CA LYS A 34 27.37 -12.02 -17.64
C LYS A 34 26.54 -13.03 -18.45
N GLN A 35 25.23 -12.97 -18.31
CA GLN A 35 24.30 -13.44 -19.34
C GLN A 35 23.31 -12.31 -19.63
N GLU A 36 23.36 -11.79 -20.85
CA GLU A 36 22.32 -10.94 -21.40
C GLU A 36 20.98 -11.70 -21.34
N PRO A 37 19.92 -11.14 -20.74
CA PRO A 37 18.62 -11.79 -20.81
C PRO A 37 18.05 -11.58 -22.22
N LEU A 38 17.88 -12.69 -22.93
CA LEU A 38 16.97 -12.79 -24.07
C LEU A 38 15.62 -12.17 -23.64
N LEU A 39 15.25 -11.06 -24.27
CA LEU A 39 13.91 -10.50 -24.18
C LEU A 39 12.94 -11.57 -24.70
N SER A 40 12.19 -12.19 -23.80
CA SER A 40 11.10 -13.09 -24.17
C SER A 40 10.04 -12.27 -24.91
N GLU A 41 9.94 -12.46 -26.22
CA GLU A 41 8.91 -11.92 -27.09
C GLU A 41 7.52 -12.38 -26.62
N THR A 42 6.94 -11.60 -25.72
CA THR A 42 5.48 -11.57 -25.49
C THR A 42 5.02 -10.11 -25.53
N ASN A 43 5.44 -9.39 -26.57
CA ASN A 43 4.74 -8.19 -26.98
C ASN A 43 3.41 -8.63 -27.61
N LYS A 44 2.37 -8.79 -26.78
CA LYS A 44 1.00 -8.60 -27.27
C LYS A 44 0.99 -7.20 -27.90
N ILE A 45 0.65 -7.10 -29.20
CA ILE A 45 0.64 -5.84 -29.94
C ILE A 45 -0.36 -4.90 -29.25
N VAL A 46 0.13 -3.98 -28.44
CA VAL A 46 -0.66 -2.86 -27.91
C VAL A 46 -0.65 -1.79 -29.00
N ALA A 47 -1.83 -1.33 -29.41
CA ALA A 47 -1.94 -0.31 -30.46
C ALA A 47 -1.16 0.96 -30.06
N ALA A 48 -0.46 1.59 -31.00
CA ALA A 48 0.38 2.76 -30.73
C ALA A 48 -0.33 3.90 -29.94
N PRO A 49 -1.63 4.19 -30.17
CA PRO A 49 -2.36 5.16 -29.35
C PRO A 49 -2.50 4.73 -27.88
N ALA A 50 -2.74 3.45 -27.61
CA ALA A 50 -2.85 2.94 -26.23
C ALA A 50 -1.50 2.99 -25.50
N VAL A 51 -0.40 2.68 -26.20
CA VAL A 51 0.97 2.86 -25.67
C VAL A 51 1.25 4.33 -25.31
N TYR A 52 0.77 5.26 -26.13
CA TYR A 52 0.97 6.69 -25.89
C TYR A 52 0.18 7.19 -24.67
N GLU A 53 -1.10 6.83 -24.55
CA GLU A 53 -1.93 7.26 -23.42
C GLU A 53 -1.48 6.66 -22.08
N ILE A 54 -1.09 5.38 -22.05
CA ILE A 54 -0.62 4.77 -20.80
C ILE A 54 0.74 5.32 -20.35
N ASN A 55 1.61 5.70 -21.29
CA ASN A 55 2.87 6.36 -20.95
C ASN A 55 2.61 7.76 -20.39
N LYS A 56 1.69 8.54 -20.96
CA LYS A 56 1.27 9.84 -20.37
C LYS A 56 0.72 9.68 -18.97
N TRP A 57 -0.11 8.65 -18.75
CA TRP A 57 -0.63 8.35 -17.43
C TRP A 57 0.52 8.13 -16.42
N ALA A 58 1.53 7.33 -16.78
CA ALA A 58 2.69 7.09 -15.93
C ALA A 58 3.50 8.37 -15.67
N PHE A 59 3.63 9.25 -16.68
CA PHE A 59 4.27 10.56 -16.52
C PHE A 59 3.52 11.48 -15.57
N HIS A 60 2.21 11.63 -15.74
CA HIS A 60 1.39 12.47 -14.86
C HIS A 60 1.39 11.93 -13.43
N LEU A 61 1.24 10.62 -13.25
CA LEU A 61 1.36 9.99 -11.94
C LEU A 61 2.69 10.35 -11.28
N ASN A 62 3.80 10.25 -12.01
CA ASN A 62 5.12 10.59 -11.49
C ASN A 62 5.29 12.09 -11.21
N SER A 63 4.76 12.97 -12.06
CA SER A 63 4.77 14.41 -11.81
C SER A 63 4.04 14.71 -10.52
N PHE A 64 2.78 14.27 -10.37
CA PHE A 64 1.97 14.58 -9.20
C PHE A 64 2.63 14.09 -7.91
N CYS A 65 3.22 12.89 -7.92
CA CYS A 65 3.95 12.38 -6.76
C CYS A 65 5.24 13.17 -6.48
N SER A 66 5.97 13.61 -7.52
CA SER A 66 7.16 14.44 -7.35
C SER A 66 6.81 15.84 -6.84
N ASP A 67 5.70 16.41 -7.30
CA ASP A 67 5.24 17.74 -6.92
C ASP A 67 4.74 17.70 -5.47
N LEU A 68 4.07 16.62 -5.05
CA LEU A 68 3.74 16.41 -3.64
C LEU A 68 5.00 16.23 -2.76
N ASP A 69 5.99 15.46 -3.21
CA ASP A 69 7.26 15.26 -2.48
C ASP A 69 8.04 16.58 -2.25
N LYS A 70 7.91 17.52 -3.19
CA LYS A 70 8.55 18.85 -3.14
C LYS A 70 7.70 19.94 -2.50
N ASP A 71 6.57 19.57 -1.90
CA ASP A 71 5.58 20.51 -1.34
C ASP A 71 5.03 21.52 -2.38
N GLU A 72 5.04 21.18 -3.67
CA GLU A 72 4.43 21.96 -4.76
C GLU A 72 2.94 21.64 -4.94
N LEU A 73 2.47 20.49 -4.44
CA LEU A 73 1.07 20.15 -4.28
C LEU A 73 0.71 19.93 -2.82
N THR A 74 -0.48 20.39 -2.41
CA THR A 74 -1.06 19.96 -1.15
C THR A 74 -1.54 18.50 -1.22
N LEU A 75 -1.73 17.89 -0.06
CA LEU A 75 -2.22 16.50 0.04
C LEU A 75 -3.59 16.32 -0.64
N THR A 76 -4.49 17.29 -0.49
CA THR A 76 -5.83 17.23 -1.08
C THR A 76 -5.80 17.45 -2.58
N GLU A 77 -4.98 18.38 -3.09
CA GLU A 77 -4.77 18.57 -4.53
C GLU A 77 -4.18 17.31 -5.18
N TRP A 78 -3.18 16.69 -4.56
CA TRP A 78 -2.61 15.43 -5.05
C TRP A 78 -3.66 14.32 -5.14
N GLN A 79 -4.48 14.15 -4.10
CA GLN A 79 -5.57 13.18 -4.10
C GLN A 79 -6.61 13.45 -5.20
N ASP A 80 -6.96 14.72 -5.44
CA ASP A 80 -7.92 15.12 -6.48
C ASP A 80 -7.34 14.87 -7.88
N GLN A 81 -6.06 15.20 -8.09
CA GLN A 81 -5.36 14.94 -9.36
C GLN A 81 -5.23 13.44 -9.66
N LEU A 82 -4.97 12.61 -8.64
CA LEU A 82 -5.00 11.15 -8.84
C LEU A 82 -6.38 10.64 -9.21
N ALA A 83 -7.44 11.12 -8.56
CA ALA A 83 -8.80 10.72 -8.88
C ALA A 83 -9.17 11.06 -10.33
N ASP A 84 -8.83 12.28 -10.78
CA ASP A 84 -9.03 12.71 -12.17
C ASP A 84 -8.16 11.89 -13.15
N LEU A 85 -6.91 11.58 -12.81
CA LEU A 85 -6.01 10.79 -13.62
C LEU A 85 -6.53 9.35 -13.84
N TYR A 86 -6.98 8.70 -12.77
CA TYR A 86 -7.54 7.35 -12.87
C TYR A 86 -8.91 7.32 -13.57
N GLY A 87 -9.65 8.43 -13.55
CA GLY A 87 -10.90 8.57 -14.32
C GLY A 87 -10.71 8.75 -15.84
N LYS A 88 -9.48 8.98 -16.31
CA LYS A 88 -9.15 9.27 -17.72
C LYS A 88 -8.44 8.12 -18.45
N ILE A 89 -8.17 7.01 -17.77
CA ILE A 89 -7.44 5.88 -18.32
C ILE A 89 -8.25 4.60 -18.14
N GLU A 90 -8.27 3.76 -19.18
CA GLU A 90 -8.96 2.47 -19.11
C GLU A 90 -8.21 1.52 -18.16
N LEU A 91 -8.95 0.82 -17.31
CA LEU A 91 -8.35 -0.12 -16.35
C LEU A 91 -7.52 -1.19 -17.05
N GLU A 92 -7.98 -1.69 -18.19
CA GLU A 92 -7.31 -2.72 -18.97
C GLU A 92 -5.93 -2.29 -19.46
N ASP A 93 -5.72 -0.99 -19.72
CA ASP A 93 -4.40 -0.45 -20.08
C ASP A 93 -3.45 -0.50 -18.88
N ILE A 94 -3.92 -0.14 -17.68
CA ILE A 94 -3.14 -0.25 -16.44
C ILE A 94 -2.79 -1.71 -16.15
N LEU A 95 -3.76 -2.63 -16.25
CA LEU A 95 -3.55 -4.06 -15.99
C LEU A 95 -2.48 -4.66 -16.92
N ARG A 96 -2.49 -4.30 -18.21
CA ARG A 96 -1.45 -4.69 -19.16
C ARG A 96 -0.11 -4.05 -18.83
N PHE A 97 -0.10 -2.77 -18.50
CA PHE A 97 1.10 -1.99 -18.23
C PHE A 97 1.91 -2.50 -17.04
N ILE A 98 1.22 -2.92 -15.96
CA ILE A 98 1.87 -3.49 -14.78
C ILE A 98 2.09 -5.00 -14.89
N ASP A 99 1.72 -5.64 -15.99
CA ASP A 99 1.73 -7.10 -16.18
C ASP A 99 0.97 -7.83 -15.05
N PHE A 100 -0.27 -7.39 -14.79
CA PHE A 100 -1.06 -7.81 -13.63
C PHE A 100 -1.22 -9.32 -13.52
N GLU A 101 -1.57 -10.00 -14.62
CA GLU A 101 -1.75 -11.46 -14.65
C GLU A 101 -0.50 -12.20 -14.15
N ARG A 102 0.69 -11.78 -14.61
CA ARG A 102 1.97 -12.35 -14.16
C ARG A 102 2.30 -11.96 -12.73
N LEU A 103 1.99 -10.73 -12.32
CA LEU A 103 2.21 -10.27 -10.96
C LEU A 103 1.47 -11.13 -9.95
N ILE A 104 0.18 -11.44 -10.20
CA ILE A 104 -0.65 -12.15 -9.23
C ILE A 104 -0.57 -13.67 -9.29
N LYS A 105 -0.11 -14.25 -10.41
CA LYS A 105 -0.08 -15.71 -10.62
C LYS A 105 0.54 -16.50 -9.46
N ASP A 106 1.62 -15.96 -8.89
CA ASP A 106 2.38 -16.59 -7.81
C ASP A 106 2.37 -15.74 -6.53
N LEU A 107 1.36 -14.89 -6.34
CA LEU A 107 1.20 -14.10 -5.11
C LEU A 107 0.50 -14.95 -4.03
N PRO A 108 1.20 -15.46 -3.00
CA PRO A 108 0.57 -16.29 -1.98
C PRO A 108 -0.36 -15.44 -1.11
N LEU A 109 -1.67 -15.55 -1.33
CA LEU A 109 -2.66 -14.82 -0.55
C LEU A 109 -2.78 -15.45 0.86
N PRO A 110 -2.63 -14.67 1.94
CA PRO A 110 -2.57 -15.22 3.27
C PRO A 110 -3.96 -15.59 3.80
N ASP A 111 -3.97 -16.43 4.83
CA ASP A 111 -5.18 -16.75 5.59
C ASP A 111 -5.61 -15.63 6.54
N LEU A 112 -4.84 -14.56 6.68
CA LEU A 112 -5.16 -13.38 7.47
C LEU A 112 -4.53 -12.15 6.82
N GLY A 113 -5.30 -11.08 6.65
CA GLY A 113 -4.79 -9.82 6.11
C GLY A 113 -4.51 -9.87 4.59
N VAL A 114 -3.36 -9.34 4.18
CA VAL A 114 -3.05 -9.01 2.79
C VAL A 114 -1.63 -9.45 2.40
N ALA A 115 -1.46 -9.89 1.15
CA ALA A 115 -0.15 -10.05 0.52
C ALA A 115 0.18 -8.81 -0.31
N THR A 116 1.47 -8.49 -0.45
CA THR A 116 1.91 -7.38 -1.30
C THR A 116 3.00 -7.81 -2.27
N LYS A 117 3.04 -7.16 -3.45
CA LYS A 117 4.11 -7.34 -4.43
C LYS A 117 4.49 -5.99 -5.03
N LYS A 118 5.79 -5.68 -5.09
CA LYS A 118 6.28 -4.44 -5.72
C LYS A 118 5.97 -4.48 -7.22
N VAL A 119 5.53 -3.34 -7.75
CA VAL A 119 5.34 -3.13 -9.19
C VAL A 119 6.56 -2.40 -9.75
N VAL A 120 7.06 -2.90 -10.88
CA VAL A 120 8.10 -2.25 -11.67
C VAL A 120 7.46 -1.81 -12.97
N PHE A 121 7.55 -0.51 -13.28
CA PHE A 121 7.07 -0.02 -14.56
C PHE A 121 8.02 -0.43 -15.68
N PRO A 122 7.52 -0.65 -16.91
CA PRO A 122 8.38 -0.78 -18.07
C PRO A 122 9.25 0.47 -18.22
N LYS A 123 10.42 0.34 -18.85
CA LYS A 123 11.29 1.48 -19.12
C LYS A 123 10.59 2.43 -20.10
N ILE A 124 10.42 3.68 -19.71
CA ILE A 124 9.84 4.75 -20.53
C ILE A 124 10.84 5.89 -20.60
N ASN A 125 11.16 6.36 -21.81
CA ASN A 125 12.09 7.47 -22.01
C ASN A 125 11.60 8.74 -21.31
N GLY A 126 12.35 9.22 -20.31
CA GLY A 126 12.02 10.42 -19.53
C GLY A 126 11.38 10.13 -18.18
N LEU A 127 11.00 8.88 -17.89
CA LEU A 127 10.53 8.46 -16.57
C LEU A 127 11.70 7.89 -15.78
N PRO A 128 11.90 8.26 -14.50
CA PRO A 128 12.96 7.65 -13.70
C PRO A 128 12.67 6.17 -13.45
N GLU A 129 13.72 5.35 -13.39
CA GLU A 129 13.58 3.92 -13.03
C GLU A 129 13.14 3.77 -11.56
N ASP A 130 13.70 4.62 -10.69
CA ASP A 130 13.32 4.75 -9.29
C ASP A 130 12.45 5.99 -9.09
N THR A 131 11.23 5.77 -8.64
CA THR A 131 10.26 6.84 -8.37
C THR A 131 10.32 7.26 -6.91
N VAL A 132 9.92 8.50 -6.61
CA VAL A 132 9.78 9.00 -5.23
C VAL A 132 8.70 8.26 -4.42
N PHE A 133 7.76 7.62 -5.12
CA PHE A 133 6.67 6.85 -4.54
C PHE A 133 6.91 5.34 -4.63
N VAL A 134 6.32 4.61 -3.68
CA VAL A 134 6.27 3.14 -3.71
C VAL A 134 5.07 2.69 -4.54
N LYS A 135 5.26 1.64 -5.33
CA LYS A 135 4.24 1.04 -6.19
C LYS A 135 4.04 -0.42 -5.79
N LYS A 136 2.83 -0.80 -5.40
CA LYS A 136 2.54 -2.17 -4.95
C LYS A 136 1.19 -2.65 -5.46
N VAL A 137 1.10 -3.95 -5.73
CA VAL A 137 -0.18 -4.66 -5.75
C VAL A 137 -0.42 -5.22 -4.36
N PHE A 138 -1.61 -4.99 -3.82
CA PHE A 138 -2.12 -5.65 -2.62
C PHE A 138 -3.13 -6.71 -3.05
N GLY A 139 -3.05 -7.91 -2.46
CA GLY A 139 -3.94 -9.02 -2.78
C GLY A 139 -4.51 -9.66 -1.53
N MET A 140 -5.81 -9.91 -1.53
CA MET A 140 -6.54 -10.49 -0.41
C MET A 140 -7.32 -11.73 -0.84
N ASN A 141 -7.30 -12.77 -0.01
CA ASN A 141 -8.29 -13.85 -0.11
C ASN A 141 -9.71 -13.31 0.18
N PRO A 142 -10.77 -14.02 -0.23
CA PRO A 142 -12.14 -13.65 0.11
C PRO A 142 -12.29 -13.37 1.60
N ARG A 143 -13.04 -12.32 1.95
CA ARG A 143 -13.31 -11.91 3.33
C ARG A 143 -12.06 -11.61 4.17
N ARG A 144 -10.94 -11.27 3.53
CA ARG A 144 -9.76 -10.72 4.23
C ARG A 144 -9.74 -9.21 4.12
N ALA A 145 -8.96 -8.58 4.99
CA ALA A 145 -8.95 -7.13 5.06
C ALA A 145 -7.54 -6.54 5.06
N ILE A 146 -7.43 -5.39 4.43
CA ILE A 146 -6.52 -4.37 4.91
C ILE A 146 -7.19 -3.80 6.16
N ILE A 147 -6.69 -4.19 7.33
CA ILE A 147 -7.25 -3.87 8.65
C ILE A 147 -7.41 -2.36 8.86
N PRO A 148 -8.31 -1.89 9.75
CA PRO A 148 -8.48 -0.47 9.99
C PRO A 148 -7.21 0.17 10.56
N HIS A 149 -6.67 1.14 9.84
CA HIS A 149 -5.52 1.91 10.30
C HIS A 149 -5.49 3.33 9.73
N GLY A 150 -4.94 4.25 10.51
CA GLY A 150 -4.61 5.62 10.11
C GLY A 150 -3.12 5.79 9.83
N HIS A 151 -2.77 6.94 9.26
CA HIS A 151 -1.42 7.24 8.80
C HIS A 151 -0.91 8.54 9.42
N SER A 152 0.41 8.71 9.48
CA SER A 152 1.10 9.97 9.73
C SER A 152 2.19 10.15 8.70
N ASN A 153 2.33 11.36 8.14
CA ASN A 153 3.36 11.74 7.17
C ASN A 153 3.40 10.80 5.94
N MET A 154 2.22 10.32 5.55
CA MET A 154 2.04 9.38 4.45
C MET A 154 0.73 9.68 3.73
N ALA A 155 0.76 9.54 2.40
CA ALA A 155 -0.41 9.58 1.54
C ALA A 155 -0.41 8.33 0.65
N SER A 156 -1.60 7.83 0.32
CA SER A 156 -1.68 6.74 -0.67
C SER A 156 -2.95 6.81 -1.51
N GLY A 157 -2.82 6.35 -2.76
CA GLY A 157 -3.92 6.17 -3.70
C GLY A 157 -4.08 4.69 -4.00
N HIS A 158 -5.33 4.23 -4.07
CA HIS A 158 -5.71 2.82 -4.23
C HIS A 158 -6.66 2.69 -5.41
N LEU A 159 -6.20 2.09 -6.50
CA LEU A 159 -7.02 1.69 -7.62
C LEU A 159 -7.43 0.22 -7.45
N THR A 160 -8.72 -0.08 -7.44
CA THR A 160 -9.19 -1.48 -7.42
C THR A 160 -8.93 -2.12 -8.78
N LEU A 161 -8.12 -3.18 -8.82
CA LEU A 161 -7.71 -3.86 -10.06
C LEU A 161 -8.66 -4.98 -10.45
N ASP A 162 -9.10 -5.77 -9.46
CA ASP A 162 -10.04 -6.88 -9.63
C ASP A 162 -10.75 -7.17 -8.30
N GLY A 163 -11.91 -7.81 -8.39
CA GLY A 163 -12.77 -8.12 -7.26
C GLY A 163 -13.55 -6.89 -6.78
N GLU A 164 -13.91 -6.93 -5.50
CA GLU A 164 -14.63 -5.85 -4.83
C GLU A 164 -14.24 -5.77 -3.36
N PHE A 165 -14.38 -4.58 -2.81
CA PHE A 165 -14.13 -4.30 -1.41
C PHE A 165 -15.30 -3.56 -0.79
N ARG A 166 -15.66 -3.89 0.47
CA ARG A 166 -16.30 -2.91 1.34
C ARG A 166 -15.21 -1.96 1.82
N LEU A 167 -15.26 -0.71 1.37
CA LEU A 167 -14.36 0.35 1.78
C LEU A 167 -15.03 1.21 2.85
N ARG A 168 -14.34 1.36 3.98
CA ARG A 168 -14.64 2.37 4.99
C ARG A 168 -13.47 3.35 5.09
N GLN A 169 -13.76 4.64 5.12
CA GLN A 169 -12.76 5.68 5.37
C GLN A 169 -13.25 6.69 6.40
N TYR A 170 -12.29 7.30 7.08
CA TYR A 170 -12.52 8.33 8.09
C TYR A 170 -11.46 9.41 7.98
N ASP A 171 -11.86 10.66 8.23
CA ASP A 171 -10.92 11.72 8.55
C ASP A 171 -10.38 11.52 9.96
N LYS A 172 -9.11 11.84 10.15
CA LYS A 172 -8.45 11.88 11.47
C LYS A 172 -8.53 13.32 11.98
N ILE A 173 -9.37 13.55 12.99
CA ILE A 173 -9.59 14.88 13.58
C ILE A 173 -8.51 15.22 14.61
N SER A 174 -8.12 14.24 15.43
CA SER A 174 -7.02 14.38 16.37
C SER A 174 -6.45 13.02 16.76
N LYS A 175 -5.28 13.04 17.41
CA LYS A 175 -4.56 11.87 17.90
C LYS A 175 -4.13 12.08 19.34
N THR A 176 -4.30 11.06 20.17
CA THR A 176 -3.64 10.92 21.47
C THR A 176 -2.60 9.79 21.39
N ASN A 177 -1.94 9.47 22.50
CA ASN A 177 -1.04 8.31 22.54
C ASN A 177 -1.77 6.96 22.45
N SER A 178 -3.07 6.92 22.71
CA SER A 178 -3.86 5.69 22.83
C SER A 178 -5.08 5.63 21.93
N SER A 179 -5.44 6.71 21.25
CA SER A 179 -6.66 6.80 20.44
C SER A 179 -6.53 7.79 19.29
N LEU A 180 -7.40 7.63 18.28
CA LEU A 180 -7.69 8.64 17.26
C LEU A 180 -9.15 9.10 17.40
N VAL A 181 -9.39 10.40 17.25
CA VAL A 181 -10.74 10.94 17.05
C VAL A 181 -11.01 11.03 15.56
N LEU A 182 -12.11 10.41 15.12
CA LEU A 182 -12.42 10.16 13.73
C LEU A 182 -13.76 10.76 13.33
N ASN A 183 -13.86 11.17 12.07
CA ASN A 183 -15.12 11.50 11.42
C ASN A 183 -15.34 10.58 10.21
N LYS A 184 -16.48 9.90 10.15
CA LYS A 184 -16.78 8.95 9.06
C LYS A 184 -17.01 9.68 7.74
N THR A 185 -16.33 9.26 6.68
CA THR A 185 -16.43 9.90 5.36
C THR A 185 -16.96 8.96 4.27
N VAL A 186 -16.49 7.71 4.25
CA VAL A 186 -16.85 6.73 3.21
C VAL A 186 -17.27 5.41 3.85
N ASP A 187 -18.34 4.81 3.32
CA ASP A 187 -18.77 3.46 3.65
C ASP A 187 -19.59 2.87 2.49
N LYS A 188 -18.87 2.34 1.49
CA LYS A 188 -19.45 1.86 0.23
C LYS A 188 -18.75 0.59 -0.25
N VAL A 189 -19.38 -0.11 -1.20
CA VAL A 189 -18.70 -1.14 -1.98
C VAL A 189 -18.01 -0.48 -3.16
N ILE A 190 -16.74 -0.82 -3.39
CA ILE A 190 -15.95 -0.42 -4.56
C ILE A 190 -15.57 -1.66 -5.37
N LYS A 191 -15.42 -1.49 -6.68
CA LYS A 191 -15.19 -2.57 -7.67
C LYS A 191 -14.01 -2.21 -8.57
N ALA A 192 -13.58 -3.16 -9.40
CA ALA A 192 -12.57 -2.94 -10.42
C ALA A 192 -12.80 -1.61 -11.18
N GLY A 193 -11.76 -0.77 -11.22
CA GLY A 193 -11.78 0.57 -11.81
C GLY A 193 -12.06 1.70 -10.81
N ASP A 194 -12.67 1.41 -9.64
CA ASP A 194 -12.89 2.43 -8.63
C ASP A 194 -11.58 2.84 -7.94
N PHE A 195 -11.44 4.15 -7.70
CA PHE A 195 -10.32 4.77 -7.02
C PHE A 195 -10.71 5.32 -5.63
N SER A 196 -9.77 5.26 -4.70
CA SER A 196 -9.83 5.93 -3.40
C SER A 196 -8.45 6.38 -2.96
N SER A 197 -8.36 7.29 -2.01
CA SER A 197 -7.06 7.76 -1.50
C SER A 197 -7.18 8.19 -0.04
N ILE A 198 -6.01 8.27 0.62
CA ILE A 198 -5.83 8.70 2.01
C ILE A 198 -4.68 9.69 2.10
N SER A 199 -4.74 10.59 3.08
CA SER A 199 -3.67 11.53 3.44
C SER A 199 -3.85 11.97 4.89
N ASP A 200 -2.93 12.74 5.45
CA ASP A 200 -3.12 13.34 6.78
C ASP A 200 -4.33 14.29 6.86
N ASP A 201 -4.67 14.95 5.76
CA ASP A 201 -5.68 16.00 5.74
C ASP A 201 -7.07 15.49 5.34
N ARG A 202 -7.17 14.32 4.68
CA ARG A 202 -8.45 13.77 4.19
C ARG A 202 -8.43 12.26 4.03
N ASN A 203 -9.50 11.61 4.51
CA ASN A 203 -9.71 10.17 4.47
C ASN A 203 -8.55 9.37 5.08
N ASN A 204 -7.89 9.89 6.11
CA ASN A 204 -6.64 9.35 6.67
C ASN A 204 -6.69 7.86 7.05
N VAL A 205 -7.82 7.43 7.62
CA VAL A 205 -8.04 6.05 8.03
C VAL A 205 -8.77 5.32 6.92
N HIS A 206 -8.30 4.11 6.58
CA HIS A 206 -9.02 3.23 5.68
C HIS A 206 -9.19 1.81 6.25
N TRP A 207 -10.17 1.09 5.72
CA TRP A 207 -10.41 -0.31 6.00
C TRP A 207 -11.04 -0.93 4.75
N PHE A 208 -10.30 -1.80 4.08
CA PHE A 208 -10.78 -2.54 2.91
C PHE A 208 -11.09 -3.96 3.33
N ILE A 209 -12.29 -4.44 3.05
CA ILE A 209 -12.69 -5.83 3.29
C ILE A 209 -13.02 -6.45 1.94
N ALA A 210 -12.24 -7.43 1.51
CA ALA A 210 -12.48 -8.16 0.27
C ALA A 210 -13.82 -8.90 0.33
N GLY A 211 -14.57 -8.89 -0.79
CA GLY A 211 -15.82 -9.60 -0.92
C GLY A 211 -15.68 -11.12 -0.97
N ASN A 212 -16.53 -11.77 -1.77
CA ASN A 212 -16.63 -13.23 -1.83
C ASN A 212 -15.63 -13.90 -2.79
N ARG A 213 -14.77 -13.13 -3.46
CA ARG A 213 -13.68 -13.60 -4.33
C ARG A 213 -12.38 -12.90 -3.92
N PRO A 214 -11.20 -13.41 -4.37
CA PRO A 214 -9.98 -12.65 -4.25
C PRO A 214 -10.15 -11.25 -4.85
N ALA A 215 -9.49 -10.27 -4.25
CA ALA A 215 -9.56 -8.88 -4.67
C ALA A 215 -8.19 -8.21 -4.55
N TYR A 216 -7.94 -7.24 -5.43
CA TYR A 216 -6.62 -6.64 -5.61
C TYR A 216 -6.71 -5.13 -5.78
N THR A 217 -5.71 -4.42 -5.27
CA THR A 217 -5.51 -2.98 -5.52
C THR A 217 -4.12 -2.71 -6.06
N PHE A 218 -3.99 -1.66 -6.87
CA PHE A 218 -2.73 -1.01 -7.18
C PHE A 218 -2.60 0.23 -6.31
N ASP A 219 -1.50 0.28 -5.57
CA ASP A 219 -1.25 1.27 -4.55
C ASP A 219 -0.03 2.11 -4.92
N VAL A 220 -0.25 3.42 -4.89
CA VAL A 220 0.77 4.47 -4.98
C VAL A 220 0.92 5.03 -3.58
N ILE A 221 2.12 4.90 -3.00
CA ILE A 221 2.36 5.24 -1.59
C ILE A 221 3.49 6.26 -1.49
N MET A 222 3.18 7.42 -0.92
CA MET A 222 4.12 8.47 -0.54
C MET A 222 4.49 8.29 0.93
N LEU A 223 5.79 8.23 1.22
CA LEU A 223 6.32 8.05 2.57
C LEU A 223 7.12 9.27 2.98
N ASP A 224 7.31 9.41 4.30
CA ASP A 224 8.18 10.40 4.91
C ASP A 224 7.92 11.85 4.45
N LEU A 225 6.64 12.18 4.23
CA LEU A 225 6.23 13.47 3.69
C LEU A 225 6.63 14.62 4.61
N LYS A 226 7.01 15.77 4.03
CA LYS A 226 7.51 16.95 4.74
C LYS A 226 8.79 16.67 5.56
N GLY A 227 9.54 15.64 5.18
CA GLY A 227 10.76 15.21 5.87
C GLY A 227 10.53 14.54 7.22
N GLU A 228 9.28 14.22 7.56
CA GLU A 228 8.89 13.61 8.82
C GLU A 228 8.64 12.13 8.65
N LYS A 229 9.13 11.29 9.57
CA LYS A 229 9.02 9.84 9.44
C LYS A 229 7.56 9.37 9.39
N TYR A 230 7.23 8.48 8.46
CA TYR A 230 5.88 7.90 8.37
C TYR A 230 5.57 6.99 9.57
N ASP A 231 4.29 6.91 9.92
CA ASP A 231 3.78 5.99 10.94
C ASP A 231 2.38 5.48 10.60
N ILE A 232 2.02 4.31 11.16
CA ILE A 232 0.74 3.63 10.96
C ILE A 232 0.10 3.30 12.31
N HIS A 233 -1.16 3.72 12.47
CA HIS A 233 -1.94 3.56 13.71
C HIS A 233 -3.05 2.53 13.47
N ASN A 234 -2.86 1.27 13.88
CA ASN A 234 -3.92 0.26 13.77
C ASN A 234 -4.99 0.50 14.84
N LEU A 235 -6.26 0.37 14.47
CA LEU A 235 -7.38 0.82 15.30
C LEU A 235 -8.30 -0.32 15.72
N ASP A 236 -8.85 -0.20 16.92
CA ASP A 236 -9.90 -1.08 17.43
C ASP A 236 -11.29 -0.48 17.17
N MET A 237 -11.78 -0.61 15.93
CA MET A 237 -13.04 0.00 15.50
C MET A 237 -14.29 -0.53 16.21
N GLU A 238 -14.29 -1.77 16.69
CA GLU A 238 -15.37 -2.34 17.51
C GLU A 238 -15.41 -1.77 18.94
N ALA A 239 -14.26 -1.30 19.44
CA ALA A 239 -14.14 -0.65 20.74
C ALA A 239 -14.24 0.89 20.63
N ALA A 240 -14.56 1.41 19.45
CA ALA A 240 -14.69 2.85 19.26
C ALA A 240 -15.93 3.39 19.99
N GLU A 241 -15.75 4.48 20.72
CA GLU A 241 -16.83 5.15 21.44
C GLU A 241 -17.36 6.33 20.63
N GLU A 242 -18.68 6.47 20.54
CA GLU A 242 -19.30 7.64 19.92
C GLU A 242 -19.29 8.82 20.89
N LEU A 243 -18.72 9.94 20.44
CA LEU A 243 -18.69 11.20 21.17
C LEU A 243 -20.01 11.94 21.00
N ALA A 244 -20.28 12.93 21.87
CA ALA A 244 -21.55 13.66 21.88
C ALA A 244 -21.88 14.40 20.56
N ASP A 245 -20.88 14.64 19.71
CA ASP A 245 -21.04 15.29 18.40
C ASP A 245 -21.01 14.31 17.21
N GLY A 246 -21.11 13.00 17.47
CA GLY A 246 -21.18 11.95 16.45
C GLY A 246 -19.82 11.51 15.89
N ARG A 247 -18.71 12.10 16.36
CA ARG A 247 -17.36 11.59 16.07
C ARG A 247 -17.08 10.30 16.84
N LEU A 248 -16.10 9.53 16.38
CA LEU A 248 -15.69 8.29 17.04
C LEU A 248 -14.33 8.48 17.70
N GLU A 249 -14.15 8.03 18.94
CA GLU A 249 -12.84 7.82 19.54
C GLU A 249 -12.45 6.34 19.43
N ALA A 250 -11.51 6.02 18.54
CA ALA A 250 -11.07 4.66 18.28
C ALA A 250 -9.71 4.38 18.95
N PRO A 251 -9.60 3.36 19.82
CA PRO A 251 -8.34 2.99 20.45
C PRO A 251 -7.28 2.54 19.43
N ILE A 252 -6.04 2.95 19.65
CA ILE A 252 -4.87 2.43 18.91
C ILE A 252 -4.46 1.09 19.52
N MET A 253 -4.18 0.10 18.67
CA MET A 253 -3.72 -1.22 19.08
C MET A 253 -2.53 -1.72 18.26
N SER A 254 -1.92 -2.81 18.73
CA SER A 254 -0.85 -3.47 17.98
C SER A 254 -1.38 -4.07 16.68
N VAL A 255 -0.52 -4.13 15.66
CA VAL A 255 -0.83 -4.77 14.38
C VAL A 255 -1.25 -6.23 14.54
N GLN A 256 -0.66 -6.96 15.49
CA GLN A 256 -1.00 -8.36 15.77
C GLN A 256 -2.45 -8.50 16.26
N ASN A 257 -2.87 -7.63 17.19
CA ASN A 257 -4.22 -7.65 17.71
C ASN A 257 -5.23 -7.21 16.64
N ALA A 258 -4.89 -6.17 15.86
CA ALA A 258 -5.73 -5.70 14.78
C ALA A 258 -5.89 -6.75 13.66
N LEU A 259 -4.81 -7.43 13.28
CA LEU A 259 -4.88 -8.56 12.36
C LEU A 259 -5.75 -9.69 12.90
N SER A 260 -5.59 -10.06 14.17
CA SER A 260 -6.40 -11.11 14.80
C SER A 260 -7.89 -10.79 14.82
N LYS A 261 -8.26 -9.51 15.04
CA LYS A 261 -9.67 -9.06 15.07
C LYS A 261 -10.25 -8.85 13.68
N TYR A 262 -9.51 -8.13 12.84
CA TYR A 262 -10.05 -7.55 11.60
C TYR A 262 -9.49 -8.17 10.33
N GLY A 263 -8.41 -8.95 10.40
CA GLY A 263 -7.73 -9.48 9.22
C GLY A 263 -8.54 -10.50 8.43
N LYS A 264 -9.62 -11.04 9.01
CA LYS A 264 -10.59 -11.94 8.38
C LYS A 264 -11.97 -11.69 8.97
N VAL A 265 -12.95 -11.38 8.13
CA VAL A 265 -14.35 -11.25 8.56
C VAL A 265 -15.10 -12.56 8.36
N THR A 266 -15.92 -12.95 9.34
CA THR A 266 -16.65 -14.22 9.32
C THR A 266 -18.04 -14.11 8.69
N GLU A 267 -18.64 -12.93 8.65
CA GLU A 267 -19.96 -12.66 8.06
C GLU A 267 -19.93 -11.29 7.34
N ALA A 268 -20.56 -11.22 6.16
CA ALA A 268 -20.69 -10.01 5.34
C ALA A 268 -22.17 -9.63 5.22
#